data_AF-A0A818Q5T2-F1
#
_entry.id   AF-A0A818Q5T2-F1
#
_cell.length_a   1.000
_cell.length_b   1.000
_cell.length_c   1.000
_cell.angle_alpha   90.00
_cell.angle_beta   90.00
_cell.angle_gamma   90.00
#
_symmetry.space_group_name_H-M   'P 1'
#
loop_
_entity.id
_entity.type
_entity.pdbx_description
1 polymer ?
#
loop_
_entity_poly.entity_id
_entity_poly.type
_entity_poly.pdbx_seq_one_letter_code
_entity_poly.pdbx_strand_id
1 'polypeptide(L)' 'MSNKDQGRCFVCDDVSIGINFGVPTCMPCKAFFRRNASQLG' A
#
# COMPACT_ATOMS: atom_id res chain seq x y z
N MET A 1 2.34 -12.64 -16.63
CA MET A 1 1.87 -11.39 -16.00
C MET A 1 2.81 -10.27 -16.38
N SER A 2 2.36 -9.33 -17.21
CA SER A 2 3.16 -8.16 -17.60
C SER A 2 3.24 -7.20 -16.41
N ASN A 3 4.44 -6.69 -16.15
CA ASN A 3 4.91 -5.82 -15.06
C ASN A 3 4.17 -4.46 -14.87
N LYS A 4 2.83 -4.45 -14.94
CA LYS A 4 1.99 -3.24 -14.82
C LYS A 4 1.27 -3.11 -13.47
N ASP A 5 1.45 -4.05 -12.55
CA ASP A 5 0.86 -3.99 -11.20
C ASP A 5 1.62 -3.07 -10.22
N GLN A 6 2.60 -2.29 -10.71
CA GLN A 6 3.15 -1.15 -9.96
C GLN A 6 2.29 0.10 -10.23
N GLY A 7 1.00 0.02 -9.89
CA GLY A 7 0.04 1.11 -10.06
C GLY A 7 0.32 2.31 -9.13
N ARG A 8 -0.58 3.29 -9.10
CA ARG A 8 -0.56 4.33 -8.06
C ARG A 8 -1.06 3.77 -6.73
N CYS A 9 -0.52 4.27 -5.63
CA CYS A 9 -0.96 3.97 -4.27
C CYS A 9 -2.41 4.41 -4.12
N PHE A 10 -3.31 3.51 -3.70
CA PHE A 10 -4.72 3.83 -3.53
C PHE A 10 -5.01 4.80 -2.37
N VAL A 11 -4.02 5.08 -1.53
CA VAL A 11 -4.15 5.98 -0.37
C VAL A 11 -3.69 7.39 -0.69
N CYS A 12 -2.60 7.55 -1.44
CA CYS A 12 -1.94 8.85 -1.63
C CYS A 12 -1.43 9.12 -3.05
N ASP A 13 -1.77 8.26 -4.01
CA ASP A 13 -1.40 8.36 -5.43
C ASP A 13 0.10 8.28 -5.78
N ASP A 14 0.99 8.08 -4.80
CA ASP A 14 2.43 7.86 -5.02
C ASP A 14 2.70 6.49 -5.68
N VAL A 15 3.93 6.25 -6.13
CA VAL A 15 4.32 5.00 -6.80
C VAL A 15 4.08 3.81 -5.86
N SER A 16 3.21 2.89 -6.28
CA SER A 16 3.01 1.65 -5.54
C SER A 16 4.24 0.75 -5.70
N ILE A 17 4.59 0.10 -4.60
CA ILE A 17 5.62 -0.93 -4.58
C ILE A 17 5.01 -2.34 -4.75
N GLY A 18 3.71 -2.42 -5.04
CA GLY A 18 2.93 -3.65 -5.18
C GLY A 18 1.70 -3.70 -4.26
N ILE A 19 1.01 -4.85 -4.29
CA ILE A 19 -0.17 -5.11 -3.48
C ILE A 19 0.24 -5.37 -2.02
N ASN A 20 -0.23 -4.55 -1.09
CA ASN A 20 -0.09 -4.78 0.34
C ASN A 20 -1.49 -4.67 0.99
N PHE A 21 -1.81 -5.60 1.89
CA PHE A 21 -3.12 -5.64 2.57
C PHE A 21 -4.32 -5.64 1.60
N GLY A 22 -4.15 -6.25 0.42
CA GLY A 22 -5.22 -6.41 -0.58
C GLY A 22 -5.34 -5.28 -1.62
N VAL A 23 -4.58 -4.19 -1.50
CA VAL A 23 -4.61 -3.07 -2.46
C VAL A 23 -3.21 -2.57 -2.85
N PRO A 24 -3.03 -1.90 -3.99
CA PRO A 24 -1.75 -1.26 -4.35
C PRO A 24 -1.40 -0.13 -3.37
N THR A 25 -0.22 -0.20 -2.74
CA THR A 25 0.25 0.86 -1.82
C THR A 25 1.72 1.21 -2.02
N CYS A 26 2.12 2.42 -1.66
CA CYS A 26 3.53 2.82 -1.52
C CYS A 26 4.12 2.34 -0.18
N MET A 27 5.45 2.43 -0.02
CA MET A 27 6.14 2.01 1.21
C MET A 27 5.69 2.79 2.47
N PRO A 28 5.52 4.14 2.44
CA PRO A 28 5.04 4.89 3.59
C PRO A 28 3.65 4.47 4.07
N CYS A 29 2.68 4.32 3.17
CA CYS A 29 1.31 3.90 3.51
C CYS A 29 1.26 2.48 4.08
N LYS A 30 2.07 1.56 3.54
CA LYS A 30 2.24 0.21 4.11
C LYS A 30 2.72 0.27 5.56
N ALA A 31 3.76 1.06 5.83
CA ALA A 31 4.34 1.18 7.16
C ALA A 31 3.38 1.86 8.14
N PHE A 32 2.66 2.89 7.69
CA PHE A 32 1.61 3.56 8.46
C PHE A 32 0.50 2.57 8.85
N PHE A 33 -0.04 1.82 7.89
CA PHE A 33 -1.10 0.86 8.18
C PHE A 33 -0.65 -0.18 9.21
N ARG A 34 0.52 -0.80 9.03
CA ARG A 34 1.05 -1.80 9.98
C ARG A 34 1.21 -1.28 11.41
N ARG A 35 1.58 0.00 11.60
CA ARG A 35 1.73 0.59 12.94
C ARG A 35 0.40 0.85 13.64
N ASN A 36 -0.65 1.12 12.87
CA ASN A 36 -1.95 1.54 13.42
C ASN A 36 -3.03 0.44 13.33
N ALA A 37 -2.78 -0.65 12.60
CA ALA A 37 -3.74 -1.74 12.39
C ALA A 37 -4.21 -2.43 13.67
N SER A 38 -3.46 -2.32 14.77
CA SER A 38 -3.80 -2.88 16.09
C SER A 38 -4.28 -1.84 17.11
N GLN A 39 -4.46 -0.58 16.72
CA GLN A 39 -4.87 0.49 17.65
C GLN A 39 -6.40 0.64 17.79
N LEU A 40 -7.18 -0.22 17.15
CA LEU A 40 -8.65 -0.31 17.30
C LEU A 40 -9.04 -1.49 18.20
N GLY A 41 -8.36 -1.61 19.35
CA GLY A 41 -8.71 -2.55 20.42
C GLY A 41 -9.64 -1.90 21.43
#